data_AF-A0A7J9C8Y2-F1
#
_entry.id   AF-A0A7J9C8Y2-F1
#
_cell.length_a   1.000
_cell.length_b   1.000
_cell.length_c   1.000
_cell.angle_alpha   90.00
_cell.angle_beta   90.00
_cell.angle_gamma   90.00
#
_symmetry.space_group_name_H-M   'P 1'
#
loop_
_entity.id
_entity.type
_entity.pdbx_description
1 polymer ?
#
loop_
_entity_poly.entity_id
_entity_poly.type
_entity_poly.pdbx_seq_one_letter_code
_entity_poly.pdbx_strand_id
1 'polypeptide(L)'
;MDSRNPNGSLPQLSQPPKYGITKPISLAGPSEADVQRNTELEKFLIESGLYESKEEAAKREEVLGRITEIVKIWVKQLTRQRGYTDQMVEEAKAVIFTFGSYRLGVHGPGADIDTLCVGPSYVNREEDFFIILHDILAEMEEVTELQPVPDAHVPVMKFKFQGILIDLLYASISLLVVPDDLDISCVSVLHNVDEQSVRSLNGCRVADQILKLVPNIEHFRTALRCLKFWAKRRGVYSNVTGFLGGVNWALLVARICQLYPNAIPSMLLSRFFRVYTQWRWPNPVMLCSIEEDELAFPVWDPRKNPRDRFHHMPIITPAYPCMNSSYNVSVSTLRVIMEQFQCGNGICEEIELNKAQWNTLFERYLFFEAYKNYLQVDIVSADADDLLAWKGWTESRLRLLTLKIERDTNGMLQCHPYPNEYVDKSKLFPHCSFFMGLQRKEGVNGQEGQQFDIRGTVDEFRQEISMYMYWKPGMDIYVSHVRRRQLPAFVFPDGYRRPRTSRHPNQLTEKACEDVTRSQSGSAERRIKRKHDDEAVDEKLSKPRDCSTSNFGGTSHISIGQEAKLEHLRTGDVDSNSVDRLLDRDKRYEEITIQQARTDGQGSLTTCGLTSLHVDNLSIVRNVGSQEQ
;
A
#
# COMPACT_ATOMS: atom_id res chain seq x y z
N MET A 1 -1.46 75.51 12.25
CA MET A 1 -0.17 75.11 12.83
C MET A 1 -0.37 73.70 13.35
N ASP A 2 -0.26 72.73 12.45
CA ASP A 2 0.95 71.88 12.29
C ASP A 2 0.98 70.82 13.40
N SER A 3 0.88 69.53 13.11
CA SER A 3 1.88 68.83 12.32
C SER A 3 1.36 67.45 11.87
N ARG A 4 1.61 67.12 10.60
CA ARG A 4 1.44 65.77 10.02
C ARG A 4 2.61 64.88 10.43
N ASN A 5 2.32 63.68 10.91
CA ASN A 5 3.29 62.59 11.02
C ASN A 5 3.28 61.78 9.70
N PRO A 6 4.39 61.65 8.97
CA PRO A 6 4.48 60.83 7.77
C PRO A 6 5.13 59.49 8.14
N ASN A 7 4.33 58.46 8.42
CA ASN A 7 4.80 57.07 8.42
C ASN A 7 3.60 56.14 8.27
N GLY A 8 3.01 56.15 7.07
CA GLY A 8 2.17 55.06 6.61
C GLY A 8 3.07 53.91 6.17
N SER A 9 3.36 52.98 7.09
CA SER A 9 3.86 51.66 6.72
C SER A 9 2.81 50.96 5.86
N LEU A 10 3.11 50.78 4.58
CA LEU A 10 2.34 49.98 3.65
C LEU A 10 2.04 48.60 4.27
N PRO A 11 0.82 48.07 4.17
CA PRO A 11 0.53 46.72 4.62
C PRO A 11 1.43 45.76 3.83
N GLN A 12 2.23 44.95 4.54
CA GLN A 12 2.94 43.82 3.96
C GLN A 12 1.90 42.94 3.27
N LEU A 13 1.91 42.93 1.94
CA LEU A 13 1.23 41.91 1.15
C LEU A 13 1.69 40.55 1.69
N SER A 14 0.78 39.84 2.37
CA SER A 14 0.98 38.48 2.81
C SER A 14 1.47 37.66 1.62
N GLN A 15 2.70 37.14 1.68
CA GLN A 15 3.21 36.29 0.62
C GLN A 15 2.23 35.13 0.43
N PRO A 16 1.88 34.77 -0.83
CA PRO A 16 0.98 33.66 -1.07
C PRO A 16 1.52 32.40 -0.37
N PRO A 17 0.65 31.58 0.25
CA PRO A 17 1.08 30.40 0.99
C PRO A 17 1.95 29.52 0.10
N LYS A 18 3.18 29.28 0.55
CA LYS A 18 4.14 28.43 -0.17
C LYS A 18 3.78 26.98 0.10
N TYR A 19 3.15 26.32 -0.88
CA TYR A 19 2.89 24.89 -0.83
C TYR A 19 4.11 24.11 -1.32
N GLY A 20 4.61 23.19 -0.50
CA GLY A 20 5.69 22.29 -0.88
C GLY A 20 7.12 22.79 -0.70
N ILE A 21 8.06 21.88 -0.95
CA ILE A 21 9.50 22.13 -0.81
C ILE A 21 10.15 22.86 -2.00
N THR A 22 9.48 22.91 -3.15
CA THR A 22 9.97 23.57 -4.38
C THR A 22 8.97 24.59 -4.88
N LYS A 23 9.40 25.50 -5.76
CA LYS A 23 8.49 26.39 -6.49
C LYS A 23 7.55 25.56 -7.40
N PRO A 24 6.31 26.03 -7.66
CA PRO A 24 5.42 25.42 -8.65
C PRO A 24 6.07 25.33 -10.04
N ILE A 25 5.73 24.29 -10.80
CA ILE A 25 6.16 24.16 -12.21
C ILE A 25 5.37 25.14 -13.08
N SER A 26 4.08 25.31 -12.81
CA SER A 26 3.24 26.25 -13.52
C SER A 26 2.15 26.82 -12.61
N LEU A 27 1.88 28.11 -12.76
CA LEU A 27 0.77 28.82 -12.15
C LEU A 27 -0.40 29.05 -13.13
N ALA A 28 -0.31 28.51 -14.35
CA ALA A 28 -1.38 28.67 -15.34
C ALA A 28 -2.67 28.01 -14.86
N GLY A 29 -3.78 28.75 -14.96
CA GLY A 29 -5.13 28.22 -14.76
C GLY A 29 -5.64 27.45 -15.99
N PRO A 30 -6.85 26.90 -15.91
CA PRO A 30 -7.45 26.13 -17.01
C PRO A 30 -7.83 27.03 -18.20
N SER A 31 -7.66 26.48 -19.41
CA SER A 31 -8.29 27.01 -20.63
C SER A 31 -9.73 26.53 -20.76
N GLU A 32 -10.52 27.12 -21.67
CA GLU A 32 -11.89 26.64 -21.96
C GLU A 32 -11.92 25.15 -22.36
N ALA A 33 -10.93 24.70 -23.12
CA ALA A 33 -10.80 23.29 -23.49
C ALA A 33 -10.50 22.38 -22.27
N ASP A 34 -9.74 22.88 -21.29
CA ASP A 34 -9.51 22.13 -20.04
C ASP A 34 -10.79 21.99 -19.22
N VAL A 35 -11.58 23.07 -19.14
CA VAL A 35 -12.87 23.08 -18.45
C VAL A 35 -13.84 22.09 -19.10
N GLN A 36 -13.94 22.07 -20.43
CA GLN A 36 -14.76 21.10 -21.15
C GLN A 36 -14.35 19.65 -20.85
N ARG A 37 -13.05 19.35 -20.92
CA ARG A 37 -12.53 18.02 -20.55
C ARG A 37 -12.80 17.66 -19.10
N ASN A 38 -12.81 18.64 -18.19
CA ASN A 38 -13.13 18.42 -16.79
C ASN A 38 -14.60 18.06 -16.58
N THR A 39 -15.52 18.72 -17.28
CA THR A 39 -16.95 18.37 -17.26
C THR A 39 -17.18 16.93 -17.75
N GLU A 40 -16.49 16.52 -18.82
CA GLU A 40 -16.55 15.15 -19.34
C GLU A 40 -15.99 14.12 -18.34
N LEU A 41 -14.89 14.47 -17.66
CA LEU A 41 -14.32 13.66 -16.60
C LEU A 41 -15.32 13.49 -15.44
N GLU A 42 -15.88 14.58 -14.92
CA GLU A 42 -16.83 14.55 -13.81
C GLU A 42 -18.06 13.70 -14.13
N LYS A 43 -18.61 13.86 -15.34
CA LYS A 43 -19.70 13.01 -15.84
C LYS A 43 -19.33 11.53 -15.79
N PHE A 44 -18.14 11.16 -16.29
CA PHE A 44 -17.66 9.79 -16.25
C PHE A 44 -17.51 9.24 -14.82
N LEU A 45 -17.03 10.05 -13.87
CA LEU A 45 -16.84 9.63 -12.48
C LEU A 45 -18.18 9.33 -11.78
N ILE A 46 -19.21 10.14 -12.06
CA ILE A 46 -20.57 9.93 -11.56
C ILE A 46 -21.15 8.64 -12.16
N GLU A 47 -21.08 8.48 -13.49
CA GLU A 47 -21.56 7.29 -14.20
C GLU A 47 -20.83 6.00 -13.77
N SER A 48 -19.58 6.13 -13.32
CA SER A 48 -18.78 5.02 -12.80
C SER A 48 -19.10 4.64 -11.35
N GLY A 49 -20.03 5.34 -10.68
CA GLY A 49 -20.47 5.05 -9.31
C GLY A 49 -19.39 5.28 -8.26
N LEU A 50 -18.52 6.28 -8.44
CA LEU A 50 -17.38 6.53 -7.56
C LEU A 50 -17.70 7.41 -6.34
N TYR A 51 -18.90 7.99 -6.32
CA TYR A 51 -19.38 8.83 -5.22
C TYR A 51 -20.42 8.05 -4.42
N GLU A 52 -20.33 8.15 -3.09
CA GLU A 52 -21.33 7.58 -2.20
C GLU A 52 -22.66 8.35 -2.29
N SER A 53 -23.74 7.64 -1.98
CA SER A 53 -25.06 8.26 -1.83
C SER A 53 -25.16 9.09 -0.54
N LYS A 54 -26.12 10.01 -0.48
CA LYS A 54 -26.34 10.83 0.73
C LYS A 54 -26.82 9.97 1.90
N GLU A 55 -27.58 8.92 1.59
CA GLU A 55 -28.10 7.96 2.55
C GLU A 55 -26.99 7.13 3.18
N GLU A 56 -26.03 6.66 2.37
CA GLU A 56 -24.83 5.98 2.88
C GLU A 56 -23.96 6.92 3.73
N ALA A 57 -23.78 8.17 3.31
CA ALA A 57 -23.04 9.17 4.08
C ALA A 57 -23.66 9.41 5.46
N ALA A 58 -24.98 9.62 5.52
CA ALA A 58 -25.71 9.80 6.77
C ALA A 58 -25.61 8.57 7.68
N LYS A 59 -25.68 7.37 7.10
CA LYS A 59 -25.50 6.12 7.85
C LYS A 59 -24.09 5.99 8.44
N ARG A 60 -23.04 6.40 7.71
CA ARG A 60 -21.67 6.40 8.25
C ARG A 60 -21.51 7.38 9.42
N GLU A 61 -22.13 8.55 9.35
CA GLU A 61 -22.14 9.53 10.45
C GLU A 61 -22.86 8.99 11.69
N GLU A 62 -24.00 8.32 11.51
CA GLU A 62 -24.72 7.65 12.60
C GLU A 62 -23.88 6.56 13.26
N VAL A 63 -23.25 5.69 12.47
CA VAL A 63 -22.37 4.63 12.95
C VAL A 63 -21.19 5.20 13.74
N LEU A 64 -20.54 6.26 13.24
CA LEU A 64 -19.46 6.94 13.97
C LEU A 64 -19.92 7.54 15.30
N GLY A 65 -21.12 8.12 15.35
CA GLY A 65 -21.74 8.61 16.58
C GLY A 65 -21.96 7.48 17.60
N ARG A 66 -22.47 6.33 17.15
CA ARG A 66 -22.69 5.15 18.00
C ARG A 66 -21.39 4.56 18.54
N ILE A 67 -20.36 4.41 17.71
CA ILE A 67 -19.05 3.91 18.15
C ILE A 67 -18.41 4.89 19.14
N THR A 68 -18.57 6.20 18.92
CA THR A 68 -18.10 7.23 19.87
C THR A 68 -18.73 7.07 21.25
N GLU A 69 -20.02 6.74 21.31
CA GLU A 69 -20.68 6.49 22.59
C GLU A 69 -20.21 5.19 23.25
N ILE A 70 -20.03 4.11 22.47
CA ILE A 70 -19.52 2.82 22.97
C ILE A 70 -18.15 2.99 23.63
N VAL A 71 -17.20 3.66 22.97
CA VAL A 71 -15.85 3.84 23.53
C VAL A 71 -15.84 4.74 24.77
N LYS A 72 -16.75 5.72 24.86
CA LYS A 72 -16.90 6.56 26.05
C LYS A 72 -17.41 5.75 27.23
N ILE A 73 -18.47 4.95 27.02
CA ILE A 73 -19.03 4.08 28.06
C ILE A 73 -17.97 3.08 28.55
N TRP A 74 -17.24 2.46 27.61
CA TRP A 74 -16.15 1.54 27.91
C TRP A 74 -15.08 2.16 28.81
N VAL A 75 -14.54 3.34 28.47
CA VAL A 75 -13.53 4.02 29.30
C VAL A 75 -14.08 4.43 30.67
N LYS A 76 -15.33 4.89 30.75
CA LYS A 76 -15.97 5.22 32.05
C LYS A 76 -16.12 3.98 32.93
N GLN A 77 -16.53 2.84 32.36
CA GLN A 77 -16.64 1.56 33.08
C GLN A 77 -15.29 1.10 33.62
N LEU A 78 -14.24 1.14 32.78
CA LEU A 78 -12.88 0.79 33.20
C LEU A 78 -12.35 1.71 34.30
N THR A 79 -12.59 3.02 34.17
CA THR A 79 -12.17 4.01 35.16
C THR A 79 -12.81 3.72 36.52
N ARG A 80 -14.10 3.35 36.53
CA ARG A 80 -14.79 2.95 37.76
C ARG A 80 -14.23 1.64 38.35
N GLN A 81 -14.02 0.62 37.51
CA GLN A 81 -13.50 -0.68 37.96
C GLN A 81 -12.11 -0.59 38.58
N ARG A 82 -11.29 0.36 38.11
CA ARG A 82 -9.95 0.64 38.66
C ARG A 82 -9.96 1.44 39.95
N GLY A 83 -11.13 1.82 40.47
CA GLY A 83 -11.27 2.51 41.76
C GLY A 83 -10.94 4.00 41.72
N TYR A 84 -10.96 4.64 40.55
CA TYR A 84 -10.84 6.10 40.46
C TYR A 84 -12.10 6.79 41.02
N THR A 85 -11.98 8.07 41.35
CA THR A 85 -13.06 8.86 41.95
C THR A 85 -14.22 9.08 40.97
N ASP A 86 -15.43 9.33 41.49
CA ASP A 86 -16.60 9.63 40.64
C ASP A 86 -16.38 10.83 39.72
N GLN A 87 -15.61 11.83 40.18
CA GLN A 87 -15.20 12.96 39.36
C GLN A 87 -14.33 12.51 38.17
N MET A 88 -13.33 11.66 38.42
CA MET A 88 -12.50 11.12 37.34
C MET A 88 -13.31 10.23 36.39
N VAL A 89 -14.27 9.45 36.90
CA VAL A 89 -15.17 8.64 36.06
C VAL A 89 -16.01 9.54 35.15
N GLU A 90 -16.48 10.69 35.63
CA GLU A 90 -17.26 11.61 34.80
C GLU A 90 -16.41 12.32 33.75
N GLU A 91 -15.18 12.68 34.09
CA GLU A 91 -14.21 13.31 33.20
C GLU A 91 -13.53 12.32 32.23
N ALA A 92 -13.52 11.02 32.53
CA ALA A 92 -12.86 10.00 31.74
C ALA A 92 -13.48 9.85 30.35
N LYS A 93 -12.62 9.93 29.33
CA LYS A 93 -13.02 10.02 27.93
C LYS A 93 -12.07 9.24 27.04
N ALA A 94 -12.64 8.69 25.98
CA ALA A 94 -11.95 8.33 24.75
C ALA A 94 -12.51 9.17 23.59
N VAL A 95 -11.63 9.52 22.66
CA VAL A 95 -11.98 10.31 21.47
C VAL A 95 -11.71 9.49 20.22
N ILE A 96 -12.63 9.55 19.26
CA ILE A 96 -12.46 8.87 17.97
C ILE A 96 -12.03 9.88 16.91
N PHE A 97 -10.99 9.52 16.16
CA PHE A 97 -10.56 10.22 14.95
C PHE A 97 -10.76 9.32 13.74
N THR A 98 -11.14 9.91 12.62
CA THR A 98 -11.11 9.20 11.33
C THR A 98 -9.81 9.47 10.61
N PHE A 99 -9.33 8.50 9.83
CA PHE A 99 -8.21 8.68 8.93
C PHE A 99 -8.46 8.02 7.58
N GLY A 100 -7.40 7.81 6.81
CA GLY A 100 -7.46 7.08 5.57
C GLY A 100 -8.39 7.72 4.54
N SER A 101 -9.08 6.88 3.76
CA SER A 101 -9.82 7.37 2.59
C SER A 101 -11.08 8.15 2.94
N TYR A 102 -11.71 7.82 4.07
CA TYR A 102 -12.89 8.50 4.59
C TYR A 102 -12.53 9.92 5.06
N ARG A 103 -11.48 10.08 5.89
CA ARG A 103 -11.00 11.40 6.34
C ARG A 103 -10.58 12.32 5.19
N LEU A 104 -9.89 11.75 4.19
CA LEU A 104 -9.52 12.50 2.98
C LEU A 104 -10.73 12.87 2.12
N GLY A 105 -11.90 12.27 2.35
CA GLY A 105 -13.11 12.50 1.56
C GLY A 105 -12.97 11.98 0.13
N VAL A 106 -12.38 10.79 -0.03
CA VAL A 106 -12.16 10.10 -1.32
C VAL A 106 -12.51 8.61 -1.26
N HIS A 107 -13.28 8.22 -0.25
CA HIS A 107 -13.93 6.92 -0.18
C HIS A 107 -15.03 6.81 -1.23
N GLY A 108 -15.38 5.57 -1.56
CA GLY A 108 -16.49 5.25 -2.46
C GLY A 108 -17.51 4.36 -1.76
N PRO A 109 -18.59 3.97 -2.47
CA PRO A 109 -19.59 3.04 -1.94
C PRO A 109 -18.94 1.76 -1.40
N GLY A 110 -19.41 1.31 -0.24
CA GLY A 110 -18.90 0.09 0.42
C GLY A 110 -17.47 0.16 0.96
N ALA A 111 -16.80 1.32 0.94
CA ALA A 111 -15.49 1.48 1.59
C ALA A 111 -15.58 1.29 3.12
N ASP A 112 -14.50 0.87 3.72
CA ASP A 112 -14.29 0.85 5.17
C ASP A 112 -14.16 2.27 5.76
N ILE A 113 -14.39 2.37 7.07
CA ILE A 113 -14.03 3.56 7.86
C ILE A 113 -12.84 3.21 8.74
N ASP A 114 -11.71 3.81 8.40
CA ASP A 114 -10.50 3.83 9.21
C ASP A 114 -10.71 4.75 10.43
N THR A 115 -10.72 4.17 11.63
CA THR A 115 -10.99 4.87 12.90
C THR A 115 -9.89 4.63 13.92
N LEU A 116 -9.57 5.67 14.69
CA LEU A 116 -8.60 5.63 15.77
C LEU A 116 -9.29 6.04 17.07
N CYS A 117 -9.31 5.16 18.05
CA CYS A 117 -9.68 5.46 19.43
C CYS A 117 -8.45 5.93 20.21
N VAL A 118 -8.51 7.14 20.75
CA VAL A 118 -7.48 7.71 21.63
C VAL A 118 -8.00 7.67 23.06
N GLY A 119 -7.32 6.91 23.92
CA GLY A 119 -7.68 6.72 25.32
C GLY A 119 -6.61 7.24 26.29
N PRO A 120 -6.94 7.30 27.60
CA PRO A 120 -6.04 7.80 28.62
C PRO A 120 -4.91 6.81 28.93
N SER A 121 -3.85 7.30 29.56
CA SER A 121 -2.59 6.58 29.78
C SER A 121 -2.72 5.29 30.58
N TYR A 122 -3.75 5.17 31.41
CA TYR A 122 -3.99 3.97 32.20
C TYR A 122 -4.68 2.86 31.39
N VAL A 123 -5.39 3.17 30.31
CA VAL A 123 -6.06 2.16 29.48
C VAL A 123 -5.06 1.56 28.48
N ASN A 124 -4.78 0.27 28.64
CA ASN A 124 -3.81 -0.51 27.87
C ASN A 124 -4.45 -1.16 26.63
N ARG A 125 -3.63 -1.61 25.70
CA ARG A 125 -4.12 -2.14 24.42
C ARG A 125 -4.47 -3.63 24.52
N GLU A 126 -3.64 -4.38 25.23
CA GLU A 126 -3.64 -5.84 25.23
C GLU A 126 -4.86 -6.40 25.97
N GLU A 127 -5.17 -5.87 27.15
CA GLU A 127 -6.29 -6.33 27.97
C GLU A 127 -7.52 -5.45 27.74
N ASP A 128 -7.39 -4.13 27.87
CA ASP A 128 -8.60 -3.29 27.86
C ASP A 128 -9.21 -3.16 26.46
N PHE A 129 -8.38 -2.94 25.42
CA PHE A 129 -8.87 -2.75 24.06
C PHE A 129 -9.17 -4.08 23.35
N PHE A 130 -8.24 -5.04 23.34
CA PHE A 130 -8.42 -6.29 22.61
C PHE A 130 -9.26 -7.36 23.32
N ILE A 131 -9.50 -7.23 24.62
CA ILE A 131 -10.35 -8.17 25.37
C ILE A 131 -11.61 -7.46 25.83
N ILE A 132 -11.52 -6.41 26.67
CA ILE A 132 -12.72 -5.82 27.28
C ILE A 132 -13.60 -5.11 26.26
N LEU A 133 -13.05 -4.23 25.42
CA LEU A 133 -13.84 -3.58 24.36
C LEU A 133 -14.31 -4.59 23.31
N HIS A 134 -13.48 -5.59 23.00
CA HIS A 134 -13.87 -6.68 22.11
C HIS A 134 -15.13 -7.39 22.63
N ASP A 135 -15.16 -7.77 23.90
CA ASP A 135 -16.28 -8.49 24.50
C ASP A 135 -17.55 -7.62 24.54
N ILE A 136 -17.41 -6.32 24.85
CA ILE A 136 -18.51 -5.35 24.74
C ILE A 136 -19.07 -5.33 23.32
N LEU A 137 -18.22 -5.29 22.30
CA LEU A 137 -18.64 -5.27 20.90
C LEU A 137 -19.26 -6.61 20.48
N ALA A 138 -18.75 -7.74 20.96
CA ALA A 138 -19.24 -9.07 20.65
C ALA A 138 -20.66 -9.32 21.20
N GLU A 139 -21.04 -8.65 22.28
CA GLU A 139 -22.39 -8.73 22.86
C GLU A 139 -23.44 -7.91 22.08
N MET A 140 -23.03 -7.05 21.15
CA MET A 140 -23.95 -6.17 20.39
C MET A 140 -24.47 -6.88 19.13
N GLU A 141 -25.80 -6.96 18.97
CA GLU A 141 -26.44 -7.55 17.78
C GLU A 141 -26.10 -6.79 16.48
N GLU A 142 -25.76 -5.51 16.58
CA GLU A 142 -25.38 -4.69 15.42
C GLU A 142 -23.97 -4.97 14.89
N VAL A 143 -23.14 -5.68 15.67
CA VAL A 143 -21.75 -6.01 15.32
C VAL A 143 -21.69 -7.41 14.70
N THR A 144 -21.04 -7.49 13.55
CA THR A 144 -20.79 -8.75 12.82
C THR A 144 -19.35 -8.79 12.34
N GLU A 145 -18.83 -9.96 11.98
CA GLU A 145 -17.49 -10.12 11.40
C GLU A 145 -16.37 -9.51 12.29
N LEU A 146 -16.52 -9.60 13.62
CA LEU A 146 -15.56 -9.08 14.60
C LEU A 146 -14.27 -9.92 14.62
N GLN A 147 -13.16 -9.29 14.27
CA GLN A 147 -11.86 -9.92 14.12
C GLN A 147 -10.74 -9.02 14.72
N PRO A 148 -10.18 -9.38 15.89
CA PRO A 148 -9.01 -8.72 16.43
C PRO A 148 -7.72 -9.18 15.70
N VAL A 149 -6.82 -8.25 15.41
CA VAL A 149 -5.50 -8.51 14.78
C VAL A 149 -4.39 -7.80 15.58
N PRO A 150 -4.03 -8.31 16.78
CA PRO A 150 -3.03 -7.66 17.64
C PRO A 150 -1.61 -7.74 17.09
N ASP A 151 -1.29 -8.79 16.32
CA ASP A 151 0.06 -9.06 15.79
C ASP A 151 0.39 -8.29 14.50
N ALA A 152 -0.53 -7.45 14.00
CA ALA A 152 -0.29 -6.63 12.83
C ALA A 152 0.77 -5.54 13.10
N HIS A 153 1.39 -5.03 12.03
CA HIS A 153 2.34 -3.92 12.15
C HIS A 153 1.73 -2.68 12.83
N VAL A 154 0.45 -2.45 12.58
CA VAL A 154 -0.42 -1.53 13.32
C VAL A 154 -1.59 -2.38 13.85
N PRO A 155 -1.65 -2.66 15.16
CA PRO A 155 -2.71 -3.48 15.74
C PRO A 155 -4.10 -2.89 15.50
N VAL A 156 -5.05 -3.72 15.06
CA VAL A 156 -6.38 -3.28 14.63
C VAL A 156 -7.46 -4.28 15.03
N MET A 157 -8.65 -3.77 15.35
CA MET A 157 -9.86 -4.55 15.48
C MET A 157 -10.77 -4.26 14.30
N LYS A 158 -11.09 -5.29 13.50
CA LYS A 158 -11.92 -5.16 12.30
C LYS A 158 -13.30 -5.71 12.58
N PHE A 159 -14.34 -5.00 12.19
CA PHE A 159 -15.71 -5.48 12.35
C PHE A 159 -16.66 -4.75 11.41
N LYS A 160 -17.88 -5.25 11.36
CA LYS A 160 -18.97 -4.65 10.60
C LYS A 160 -20.06 -4.19 11.56
N PHE A 161 -20.25 -2.88 11.65
CA PHE A 161 -21.25 -2.26 12.50
C PHE A 161 -22.43 -1.78 11.65
N GLN A 162 -23.62 -2.33 11.87
CA GLN A 162 -24.83 -2.04 11.07
C GLN A 162 -24.61 -2.17 9.55
N GLY A 163 -23.72 -3.07 9.13
CA GLY A 163 -23.39 -3.30 7.73
C GLY A 163 -22.23 -2.46 7.17
N ILE A 164 -21.65 -1.54 7.95
CA ILE A 164 -20.49 -0.73 7.57
C ILE A 164 -19.21 -1.36 8.13
N LEU A 165 -18.19 -1.56 7.29
CA LEU A 165 -16.89 -2.07 7.72
C LEU A 165 -16.11 -0.98 8.47
N ILE A 166 -15.60 -1.32 9.64
CA ILE A 166 -14.84 -0.46 10.53
C ILE A 166 -13.51 -1.13 10.85
N ASP A 167 -12.43 -0.39 10.63
CA ASP A 167 -11.10 -0.73 11.12
C ASP A 167 -10.81 0.20 12.31
N LEU A 168 -10.84 -0.34 13.54
CA LEU A 168 -10.65 0.41 14.78
C LEU A 168 -9.24 0.18 15.33
N LEU A 169 -8.45 1.24 15.35
CA LEU A 169 -7.13 1.31 16.00
C LEU A 169 -7.26 1.86 17.41
N TYR A 170 -6.24 1.60 18.24
CA TYR A 170 -6.13 2.19 19.57
C TYR A 170 -4.77 2.84 19.81
N ALA A 171 -4.78 4.01 20.45
CA ALA A 171 -3.61 4.68 20.97
C ALA A 171 -3.86 5.16 22.41
N SER A 172 -2.98 4.76 23.31
CA SER A 172 -2.95 5.28 24.69
C SER A 172 -2.00 6.46 24.74
N ILE A 173 -2.52 7.64 25.12
CA ILE A 173 -1.71 8.87 25.22
C ILE A 173 -1.37 9.16 26.68
N SER A 174 -0.29 9.90 26.91
CA SER A 174 0.23 10.22 28.25
C SER A 174 -0.59 11.25 29.04
N LEU A 175 -1.92 11.20 28.92
CA LEU A 175 -2.87 12.04 29.65
C LEU A 175 -3.81 11.15 30.46
N LEU A 176 -4.13 11.56 31.70
CA LEU A 176 -5.15 10.88 32.52
C LEU A 176 -6.57 11.19 32.04
N VAL A 177 -6.80 12.38 31.49
CA VAL A 177 -8.07 12.82 30.91
C VAL A 177 -7.81 13.30 29.50
N VAL A 178 -8.49 12.70 28.53
CA VAL A 178 -8.37 13.08 27.12
C VAL A 178 -9.30 14.28 26.85
N PRO A 179 -8.79 15.42 26.36
CA PRO A 179 -9.62 16.59 26.08
C PRO A 179 -10.47 16.39 24.82
N ASP A 180 -11.66 17.00 24.78
CA ASP A 180 -12.59 16.90 23.63
C ASP A 180 -12.03 17.58 22.38
N ASP A 181 -11.23 18.64 22.56
CA ASP A 181 -10.60 19.44 21.52
C ASP A 181 -9.15 19.01 21.25
N LEU A 182 -8.79 17.75 21.56
CA LEU A 182 -7.45 17.21 21.33
C LEU A 182 -7.02 17.39 19.86
N ASP A 183 -6.01 18.23 19.65
CA ASP A 183 -5.35 18.36 18.35
C ASP A 183 -4.31 17.24 18.16
N ILE A 184 -4.69 16.20 17.44
CA ILE A 184 -3.82 15.06 17.12
C ILE A 184 -2.60 15.45 16.27
N SER A 185 -2.62 16.63 15.63
CA SER A 185 -1.50 17.09 14.80
C SER A 185 -0.31 17.62 15.61
N CYS A 186 -0.51 17.94 16.89
CA CYS A 186 0.56 18.38 17.80
C CYS A 186 1.54 17.24 18.13
N VAL A 187 2.85 17.51 18.08
CA VAL A 187 3.89 16.50 18.39
C VAL A 187 3.83 16.05 19.86
N SER A 188 3.33 16.89 20.76
CA SER A 188 3.15 16.58 22.19
C SER A 188 2.36 15.30 22.46
N VAL A 189 1.43 14.94 21.58
CA VAL A 189 0.62 13.71 21.68
C VAL A 189 1.49 12.44 21.58
N LEU A 190 2.70 12.54 21.05
CA LEU A 190 3.66 11.42 20.91
C LEU A 190 4.57 11.25 22.14
N HIS A 191 4.49 12.11 23.16
CA HIS A 191 5.39 12.07 24.31
C HIS A 191 5.06 10.89 25.23
N ASN A 192 6.08 10.09 25.57
CA ASN A 192 5.96 8.91 26.44
C ASN A 192 4.92 7.88 25.96
N VAL A 193 4.74 7.80 24.64
CA VAL A 193 3.81 6.87 23.99
C VAL A 193 4.59 5.71 23.38
N ASP A 194 4.03 4.49 23.44
CA ASP A 194 4.65 3.29 22.90
C ASP A 194 4.68 3.30 21.36
N GLU A 195 5.58 2.52 20.75
CA GLU A 195 5.79 2.52 19.30
C GLU A 195 4.52 2.15 18.50
N GLN A 196 3.69 1.24 19.01
CA GLN A 196 2.46 0.85 18.33
C GLN A 196 1.44 1.98 18.35
N SER A 197 1.28 2.67 19.48
CA SER A 197 0.43 3.87 19.58
C SER A 197 0.93 4.99 18.66
N VAL A 198 2.24 5.21 18.55
CA VAL A 198 2.81 6.19 17.58
C VAL A 198 2.43 5.84 16.15
N ARG A 199 2.51 4.55 15.76
CA ARG A 199 2.08 4.09 14.43
C ARG A 199 0.58 4.31 14.21
N SER A 200 -0.25 4.03 15.22
CA SER A 200 -1.71 4.27 15.16
C SER A 200 -2.06 5.75 15.00
N LEU A 201 -1.40 6.63 15.76
CA LEU A 201 -1.59 8.10 15.70
C LEU A 201 -1.17 8.68 14.34
N ASN A 202 -0.12 8.12 13.72
CA ASN A 202 0.43 8.64 12.47
C ASN A 202 -0.57 8.60 11.29
N GLY A 203 -1.52 7.67 11.28
CA GLY A 203 -2.56 7.62 10.24
C GLY A 203 -3.36 8.92 10.15
N CYS A 204 -3.88 9.40 11.29
CA CYS A 204 -4.61 10.66 11.40
C CYS A 204 -3.73 11.86 11.09
N ARG A 205 -2.52 11.90 11.69
CA ARG A 205 -1.57 13.01 11.50
C ARG A 205 -1.20 13.21 10.04
N VAL A 206 -0.96 12.11 9.31
CA VAL A 206 -0.63 12.17 7.88
C VAL A 206 -1.81 12.66 7.04
N ALA A 207 -3.02 12.18 7.30
CA ALA A 207 -4.21 12.61 6.57
C ALA A 207 -4.46 14.12 6.73
N ASP A 208 -4.37 14.63 7.96
CA ASP A 208 -4.54 16.06 8.24
C ASP A 208 -3.43 16.91 7.61
N GLN A 209 -2.18 16.46 7.66
CA GLN A 209 -1.07 17.15 7.01
C GLN A 209 -1.24 17.20 5.48
N ILE A 210 -1.71 16.12 4.84
CA ILE A 210 -2.00 16.13 3.40
C ILE A 210 -3.02 17.22 3.06
N LEU A 211 -4.12 17.30 3.81
CA LEU A 211 -5.18 18.30 3.58
C LEU A 211 -4.69 19.73 3.82
N LYS A 212 -3.81 19.95 4.81
CA LYS A 212 -3.18 21.26 5.06
C LYS A 212 -2.19 21.66 3.96
N LEU A 213 -1.56 20.69 3.28
CA LEU A 213 -0.46 20.92 2.32
C LEU A 213 -0.90 21.01 0.85
N VAL A 214 -2.19 20.86 0.55
CA VAL A 214 -2.74 21.01 -0.81
C VAL A 214 -3.38 22.39 -1.02
N PRO A 215 -3.18 23.02 -2.18
CA PRO A 215 -3.73 24.36 -2.47
C PRO A 215 -5.25 24.37 -2.68
N ASN A 216 -5.84 23.27 -3.16
CA ASN A 216 -7.28 23.13 -3.34
C ASN A 216 -7.71 21.69 -2.99
N ILE A 217 -8.47 21.56 -1.90
CA ILE A 217 -8.88 20.26 -1.35
C ILE A 217 -9.85 19.53 -2.30
N GLU A 218 -10.79 20.24 -2.92
CA GLU A 218 -11.78 19.62 -3.82
C GLU A 218 -11.13 19.08 -5.10
N HIS A 219 -10.22 19.85 -5.72
CA HIS A 219 -9.47 19.37 -6.89
C HIS A 219 -8.58 18.18 -6.54
N PHE A 220 -7.92 18.23 -5.38
CA PHE A 220 -7.14 17.10 -4.85
C PHE A 220 -8.01 15.85 -4.69
N ARG A 221 -9.19 15.98 -4.06
CA ARG A 221 -10.12 14.88 -3.82
C ARG A 221 -10.57 14.23 -5.12
N THR A 222 -10.99 15.03 -6.10
CA THR A 222 -11.43 14.53 -7.41
C THR A 222 -10.29 13.83 -8.16
N ALA A 223 -9.10 14.44 -8.23
CA ALA A 223 -7.94 13.83 -8.87
C ALA A 223 -7.51 12.52 -8.18
N LEU A 224 -7.55 12.47 -6.85
CA LEU A 224 -7.23 11.26 -6.09
C LEU A 224 -8.25 10.15 -6.30
N ARG A 225 -9.56 10.46 -6.37
CA ARG A 225 -10.59 9.47 -6.73
C ARG A 225 -10.31 8.85 -8.10
N CYS A 226 -10.03 9.68 -9.10
CA CYS A 226 -9.66 9.24 -10.44
C CYS A 226 -8.46 8.30 -10.42
N LEU A 227 -7.35 8.71 -9.78
CA LEU A 227 -6.12 7.91 -9.79
C LEU A 227 -6.22 6.63 -8.97
N LYS A 228 -6.99 6.62 -7.87
CA LYS A 228 -7.32 5.38 -7.15
C LYS A 228 -8.12 4.43 -8.04
N PHE A 229 -9.13 4.93 -8.74
CA PHE A 229 -9.93 4.12 -9.64
C PHE A 229 -9.11 3.57 -10.81
N TRP A 230 -8.29 4.42 -11.43
CA TRP A 230 -7.31 4.04 -12.43
C TRP A 230 -6.36 2.96 -11.91
N ALA A 231 -5.71 3.17 -10.77
CA ALA A 231 -4.73 2.24 -10.21
C ALA A 231 -5.33 0.85 -9.95
N LYS A 232 -6.57 0.80 -9.44
CA LYS A 232 -7.32 -0.46 -9.27
C LYS A 232 -7.59 -1.14 -10.62
N ARG A 233 -8.08 -0.40 -11.63
CA ARG A 233 -8.34 -0.93 -12.99
C ARG A 233 -7.05 -1.40 -13.67
N ARG A 234 -5.92 -0.77 -13.38
CA ARG A 234 -4.61 -1.10 -13.95
C ARG A 234 -3.83 -2.17 -13.16
N GLY A 235 -4.34 -2.63 -12.02
CA GLY A 235 -3.71 -3.68 -11.21
C GLY A 235 -2.48 -3.22 -10.42
N VAL A 236 -2.34 -1.91 -10.16
CA VAL A 236 -1.20 -1.31 -9.44
C VAL A 236 -1.60 -0.70 -8.09
N TYR A 237 -2.71 -1.18 -7.52
CA TYR A 237 -3.23 -0.74 -6.22
C TYR A 237 -3.19 -1.90 -5.20
N SER A 238 -2.09 -2.01 -4.44
CA SER A 238 -1.98 -2.87 -3.24
C SER A 238 -0.60 -2.72 -2.59
N ASN A 239 -0.53 -2.12 -1.40
CA ASN A 239 0.74 -2.01 -0.67
C ASN A 239 1.30 -3.38 -0.25
N VAL A 240 0.40 -4.34 0.04
CA VAL A 240 0.75 -5.68 0.52
C VAL A 240 1.51 -6.47 -0.54
N THR A 241 1.09 -6.38 -1.81
CA THR A 241 1.76 -7.07 -2.92
C THR A 241 2.94 -6.30 -3.50
N GLY A 242 3.36 -5.20 -2.88
CA GLY A 242 4.49 -4.37 -3.32
C GLY A 242 4.16 -3.29 -4.34
N PHE A 243 2.88 -2.95 -4.52
CA PHE A 243 2.43 -1.78 -5.26
C PHE A 243 2.10 -0.61 -4.33
N LEU A 244 1.42 0.42 -4.85
CA LEU A 244 1.05 1.61 -4.10
C LEU A 244 -0.32 1.44 -3.45
N GLY A 245 -0.41 1.71 -2.14
CA GLY A 245 -1.65 1.79 -1.38
C GLY A 245 -2.25 3.21 -1.37
N GLY A 246 -3.38 3.38 -0.68
CA GLY A 246 -4.17 4.61 -0.68
C GLY A 246 -3.38 5.87 -0.29
N VAL A 247 -2.58 5.78 0.79
CA VAL A 247 -1.75 6.91 1.25
C VAL A 247 -0.66 7.27 0.24
N ASN A 248 -0.07 6.30 -0.46
CA ASN A 248 0.96 6.58 -1.48
C ASN A 248 0.35 7.40 -2.63
N TRP A 249 -0.82 6.99 -3.13
CA TRP A 249 -1.54 7.75 -4.17
C TRP A 249 -1.91 9.15 -3.67
N ALA A 250 -2.37 9.29 -2.43
CA ALA A 250 -2.68 10.60 -1.85
C ALA A 250 -1.45 11.52 -1.82
N LEU A 251 -0.30 11.02 -1.38
CA LEU A 251 0.95 11.79 -1.35
C LEU A 251 1.43 12.18 -2.74
N LEU A 252 1.36 11.27 -3.71
CA LEU A 252 1.73 11.57 -5.10
C LEU A 252 0.80 12.64 -5.70
N VAL A 253 -0.52 12.52 -5.51
CA VAL A 253 -1.48 13.50 -6.03
C VAL A 253 -1.32 14.85 -5.35
N ALA A 254 -1.17 14.88 -4.02
CA ALA A 254 -0.93 16.10 -3.27
C ALA A 254 0.30 16.83 -3.78
N ARG A 255 1.38 16.10 -4.10
CA ARG A 255 2.59 16.69 -4.67
C ARG A 255 2.33 17.34 -6.03
N ILE A 256 1.52 16.72 -6.89
CA ILE A 256 1.13 17.32 -8.18
C ILE A 256 0.31 18.59 -7.96
N CYS A 257 -0.61 18.59 -7.00
CA CYS A 257 -1.36 19.81 -6.64
C CYS A 257 -0.42 20.95 -6.20
N GLN A 258 0.64 20.66 -5.42
CA GLN A 258 1.65 21.67 -5.05
C GLN A 258 2.41 22.22 -6.27
N LEU A 259 2.70 21.37 -7.26
CA LEU A 259 3.44 21.75 -8.46
C LEU A 259 2.57 22.54 -9.47
N TYR A 260 1.24 22.38 -9.41
CA TYR A 260 0.26 23.01 -10.30
C TYR A 260 -0.95 23.54 -9.50
N PRO A 261 -0.78 24.59 -8.67
CA PRO A 261 -1.78 25.00 -7.69
C PRO A 261 -3.10 25.51 -8.28
N ASN A 262 -3.08 26.00 -9.53
CA ASN A 262 -4.25 26.54 -10.23
C ASN A 262 -4.89 25.54 -11.21
N ALA A 263 -4.41 24.29 -11.25
CA ALA A 263 -4.91 23.28 -12.17
C ALA A 263 -6.21 22.64 -11.63
N ILE A 264 -7.13 22.34 -12.57
CA ILE A 264 -8.36 21.58 -12.32
C ILE A 264 -8.10 20.06 -12.47
N PRO A 265 -8.99 19.17 -11.99
CA PRO A 265 -8.77 17.72 -12.00
C PRO A 265 -8.33 17.12 -13.35
N SER A 266 -8.93 17.52 -14.47
CA SER A 266 -8.54 17.05 -15.81
C SER A 266 -7.06 17.31 -16.12
N MET A 267 -6.58 18.51 -15.79
CA MET A 267 -5.17 18.89 -15.93
C MET A 267 -4.28 18.12 -14.95
N LEU A 268 -4.69 18.01 -13.68
CA LEU A 268 -3.92 17.31 -12.64
C LEU A 268 -3.63 15.86 -13.02
N LEU A 269 -4.58 15.16 -13.66
CA LEU A 269 -4.38 13.80 -14.17
C LEU A 269 -3.29 13.72 -15.24
N SER A 270 -3.36 14.57 -16.26
CA SER A 270 -2.30 14.64 -17.29
C SER A 270 -0.94 14.98 -16.68
N ARG A 271 -0.89 15.99 -15.79
CA ARG A 271 0.35 16.40 -15.13
C ARG A 271 0.91 15.33 -14.21
N PHE A 272 0.07 14.53 -13.56
CA PHE A 272 0.48 13.39 -12.76
C PHE A 272 1.32 12.41 -13.58
N PHE A 273 0.77 11.92 -14.71
CA PHE A 273 1.48 10.94 -15.54
C PHE A 273 2.75 11.53 -16.15
N ARG A 274 2.69 12.78 -16.61
CA ARG A 274 3.85 13.46 -17.20
C ARG A 274 4.99 13.62 -16.20
N VAL A 275 4.69 14.08 -14.98
CA VAL A 275 5.70 14.27 -13.94
C VAL A 275 6.29 12.94 -13.49
N TYR A 276 5.45 11.94 -13.19
CA TYR A 276 5.94 10.67 -12.63
C TYR A 276 6.57 9.73 -13.65
N THR A 277 6.26 9.87 -14.94
CA THR A 277 7.00 9.19 -16.01
C THR A 277 8.43 9.71 -16.14
N GLN A 278 8.65 11.00 -15.85
CA GLN A 278 9.96 11.65 -15.93
C GLN A 278 10.68 11.74 -14.58
N TRP A 279 10.06 11.25 -13.51
CA TRP A 279 10.61 11.32 -12.16
C TRP A 279 11.83 10.41 -12.03
N ARG A 280 12.95 10.98 -11.57
CA ARG A 280 14.22 10.26 -11.43
C ARG A 280 14.26 9.46 -10.13
N TRP A 281 13.58 8.32 -10.09
CA TRP A 281 13.68 7.37 -8.97
C TRP A 281 15.14 6.92 -8.75
N PRO A 282 15.62 6.79 -7.50
CA PRO A 282 14.87 6.79 -6.23
C PRO A 282 14.80 8.17 -5.53
N ASN A 283 14.84 9.30 -6.24
CA ASN A 283 14.64 10.59 -5.58
C ASN A 283 13.28 10.63 -4.85
N PRO A 284 13.24 11.03 -3.57
CA PRO A 284 12.03 10.92 -2.76
C PRO A 284 10.97 11.95 -3.16
N VAL A 285 9.71 11.52 -3.12
CA VAL A 285 8.57 12.44 -3.15
C VAL A 285 8.28 12.90 -1.73
N MET A 286 8.32 14.22 -1.51
CA MET A 286 8.08 14.86 -0.21
C MET A 286 7.12 16.05 -0.38
N LEU A 287 6.17 16.19 0.55
CA LEU A 287 5.22 17.32 0.58
C LEU A 287 5.72 18.51 1.41
N CYS A 288 6.56 18.27 2.40
CA CYS A 288 7.19 19.26 3.26
C CYS A 288 8.64 18.85 3.56
N SER A 289 9.40 19.73 4.20
CA SER A 289 10.72 19.36 4.70
C SER A 289 10.58 18.34 5.83
N ILE A 290 11.52 17.41 5.93
CA ILE A 290 11.56 16.46 7.05
C ILE A 290 11.93 17.25 8.31
N GLU A 291 11.04 17.21 9.30
CA GLU A 291 11.26 17.81 10.61
C GLU A 291 11.94 16.78 11.54
N GLU A 292 12.88 17.26 12.34
CA GLU A 292 13.51 16.50 13.41
C GLU A 292 12.96 16.99 14.75
N ASP A 293 12.77 16.08 15.71
CA ASP A 293 12.24 16.35 17.03
C ASP A 293 13.07 15.63 18.11
N GLU A 294 13.01 16.13 19.34
CA GLU A 294 13.77 15.62 20.49
C GLU A 294 13.37 14.20 20.91
N LEU A 295 12.18 13.72 20.52
CA LEU A 295 11.68 12.38 20.82
C LEU A 295 12.48 11.24 20.18
N ALA A 296 13.42 11.55 19.27
CA ALA A 296 14.39 10.61 18.68
C ALA A 296 13.78 9.35 18.02
N PHE A 297 12.50 9.41 17.58
CA PHE A 297 11.92 8.33 16.79
C PHE A 297 12.67 8.11 15.46
N PRO A 298 12.67 6.89 14.90
CA PRO A 298 13.28 6.62 13.60
C PRO A 298 12.63 7.46 12.49
N VAL A 299 13.39 8.37 11.92
CA VAL A 299 12.99 9.17 10.75
C VAL A 299 13.69 8.67 9.51
N TRP A 300 12.97 8.61 8.39
CA TRP A 300 13.54 8.23 7.10
C TRP A 300 14.60 9.24 6.68
N ASP A 301 15.84 8.77 6.53
CA ASP A 301 16.95 9.55 6.02
C ASP A 301 17.99 8.62 5.38
N PRO A 302 18.09 8.57 4.03
CA PRO A 302 19.05 7.71 3.34
C PRO A 302 20.51 8.10 3.63
N ARG A 303 20.79 9.29 4.18
CA ARG A 303 22.15 9.72 4.54
C ARG A 303 22.58 9.05 5.83
N LYS A 304 21.68 8.98 6.82
CA LYS A 304 21.92 8.42 8.15
C LYS A 304 21.70 6.90 8.20
N ASN A 305 20.66 6.39 7.54
CA ASN A 305 20.25 4.99 7.62
C ASN A 305 20.63 4.23 6.33
N PRO A 306 21.53 3.22 6.40
CA PRO A 306 21.90 2.43 5.22
C PRO A 306 20.72 1.68 4.59
N ARG A 307 19.75 1.23 5.39
CA ARG A 307 18.54 0.55 4.89
C ARG A 307 17.73 1.45 3.96
N ASP A 308 17.66 2.74 4.27
CA ASP A 308 16.86 3.70 3.50
C ASP A 308 17.41 3.94 2.09
N ARG A 309 18.72 3.70 1.87
CA ARG A 309 19.40 3.84 0.58
C ARG A 309 18.95 2.82 -0.46
N PHE A 310 18.40 1.68 -0.03
CA PHE A 310 17.96 0.60 -0.91
C PHE A 310 16.51 0.74 -1.36
N HIS A 311 15.79 1.77 -0.91
CA HIS A 311 14.40 2.00 -1.34
C HIS A 311 14.33 2.44 -2.81
N HIS A 312 13.48 1.75 -3.59
CA HIS A 312 13.38 1.97 -5.03
C HIS A 312 12.48 3.15 -5.42
N MET A 313 11.40 3.39 -4.68
CA MET A 313 10.41 4.43 -4.99
C MET A 313 9.99 5.16 -3.70
N PRO A 314 10.85 5.99 -3.08
CA PRO A 314 10.53 6.56 -1.76
C PRO A 314 9.43 7.62 -1.84
N ILE A 315 8.36 7.43 -1.08
CA ILE A 315 7.23 8.36 -0.95
C ILE A 315 7.06 8.66 0.54
N ILE A 316 7.43 9.86 0.96
CA ILE A 316 7.66 10.17 2.38
C ILE A 316 6.42 10.79 3.00
N THR A 317 6.03 10.30 4.18
CA THR A 317 4.92 10.86 4.96
C THR A 317 5.29 12.24 5.52
N PRO A 318 4.38 13.21 5.52
CA PRO A 318 4.66 14.59 5.92
C PRO A 318 4.64 14.82 7.43
N ALA A 319 4.05 13.92 8.22
CA ALA A 319 3.98 14.05 9.67
C ALA A 319 5.18 13.37 10.34
N TYR A 320 5.74 14.00 11.37
CA TYR A 320 6.74 13.39 12.23
C TYR A 320 6.16 12.23 13.06
N PRO A 321 6.89 11.10 13.18
CA PRO A 321 8.14 10.77 12.47
C PRO A 321 7.91 10.43 10.99
N CYS A 322 8.64 11.11 10.09
CA CYS A 322 8.52 10.90 8.65
C CYS A 322 9.04 9.51 8.26
N MET A 323 8.26 8.75 7.49
CA MET A 323 8.58 7.39 7.06
C MET A 323 8.40 7.25 5.55
N ASN A 324 9.12 6.30 4.95
CA ASN A 324 8.83 5.88 3.58
C ASN A 324 7.57 5.01 3.57
N SER A 325 6.48 5.53 3.00
CA SER A 325 5.20 4.83 2.91
C SER A 325 5.15 3.73 1.84
N SER A 326 6.13 3.67 0.93
CA SER A 326 6.21 2.74 -0.20
C SER A 326 7.42 1.80 -0.11
N TYR A 327 7.82 1.45 1.11
CA TYR A 327 8.97 0.56 1.38
C TYR A 327 8.81 -0.85 0.80
N ASN A 328 7.58 -1.28 0.48
CA ASN A 328 7.30 -2.57 -0.13
C ASN A 328 7.56 -2.62 -1.64
N VAL A 329 7.81 -1.48 -2.30
CA VAL A 329 8.06 -1.45 -3.75
C VAL A 329 9.39 -2.14 -4.07
N SER A 330 9.32 -3.15 -4.94
CA SER A 330 10.44 -3.94 -5.47
C SER A 330 10.87 -3.42 -6.84
N VAL A 331 11.96 -3.99 -7.39
CA VAL A 331 12.39 -3.67 -8.76
C VAL A 331 11.32 -4.07 -9.79
N SER A 332 10.70 -5.25 -9.64
CA SER A 332 9.68 -5.70 -10.58
C SER A 332 8.39 -4.92 -10.48
N THR A 333 7.95 -4.56 -9.27
CA THR A 333 6.72 -3.76 -9.12
C THR A 333 6.93 -2.30 -9.53
N LEU A 334 8.10 -1.70 -9.28
CA LEU A 334 8.46 -0.39 -9.81
C LEU A 334 8.41 -0.38 -11.34
N ARG A 335 8.96 -1.40 -12.01
CA ARG A 335 8.88 -1.52 -13.47
C ARG A 335 7.42 -1.49 -13.95
N VAL A 336 6.54 -2.31 -13.36
CA VAL A 336 5.12 -2.35 -13.73
C VAL A 336 4.44 -1.00 -13.50
N ILE A 337 4.72 -0.33 -12.37
CA ILE A 337 4.20 1.02 -12.09
C ILE A 337 4.61 1.99 -13.20
N MET A 338 5.90 1.98 -13.57
CA MET A 338 6.43 2.87 -14.61
C MET A 338 5.85 2.58 -16.00
N GLU A 339 5.70 1.31 -16.39
CA GLU A 339 5.01 0.91 -17.62
C GLU A 339 3.56 1.42 -17.65
N GLN A 340 2.84 1.32 -16.52
CA GLN A 340 1.48 1.85 -16.43
C GLN A 340 1.45 3.39 -16.44
N PHE A 341 2.42 4.07 -15.84
CA PHE A 341 2.53 5.53 -15.93
C PHE A 341 2.80 6.02 -17.36
N GLN A 342 3.67 5.34 -18.10
CA GLN A 342 3.92 5.62 -19.51
C GLN A 342 2.65 5.43 -20.35
N CYS A 343 1.93 4.33 -20.14
CA CYS A 343 0.66 4.07 -20.80
C CYS A 343 -0.38 5.17 -20.47
N GLY A 344 -0.50 5.55 -19.19
CA GLY A 344 -1.38 6.63 -18.76
C GLY A 344 -1.00 7.98 -19.38
N ASN A 345 0.30 8.29 -19.48
CA ASN A 345 0.79 9.51 -20.12
C ASN A 345 0.39 9.57 -21.60
N GLY A 346 0.61 8.49 -22.36
CA GLY A 346 0.23 8.43 -23.77
C GLY A 346 -1.28 8.59 -23.98
N ILE A 347 -2.10 7.96 -23.13
CA ILE A 347 -3.57 8.13 -23.21
C ILE A 347 -3.97 9.57 -22.88
N CYS A 348 -3.37 10.19 -21.86
CA CYS A 348 -3.64 11.59 -21.52
C CYS A 348 -3.22 12.55 -22.64
N GLU A 349 -2.12 12.30 -23.33
CA GLU A 349 -1.71 13.08 -24.52
C GLU A 349 -2.76 12.96 -25.64
N GLU A 350 -3.27 11.76 -25.91
CA GLU A 350 -4.33 11.55 -26.90
C GLU A 350 -5.67 12.19 -26.49
N ILE A 351 -6.00 12.23 -25.20
CA ILE A 351 -7.17 12.97 -24.67
C ILE A 351 -6.98 14.49 -24.84
N GLU A 352 -5.78 15.03 -24.54
CA GLU A 352 -5.47 16.46 -24.74
C GLU A 352 -5.58 16.87 -26.22
N LEU A 353 -5.27 15.94 -27.14
CA LEU A 353 -5.43 16.09 -28.60
C LEU A 353 -6.84 15.78 -29.12
N ASN A 354 -7.82 15.49 -28.23
CA ASN A 354 -9.20 15.10 -28.56
C ASN A 354 -9.31 13.84 -29.44
N LYS A 355 -8.34 12.93 -29.37
CA LYS A 355 -8.32 11.65 -30.12
C LYS A 355 -8.80 10.46 -29.29
N ALA A 356 -8.81 10.60 -27.97
CA ALA A 356 -9.29 9.59 -27.03
C ALA A 356 -10.27 10.20 -26.02
N GLN A 357 -10.99 9.33 -25.31
CA GLN A 357 -11.98 9.69 -24.30
C GLN A 357 -11.53 9.20 -22.93
N TRP A 358 -12.08 9.76 -21.84
CA TRP A 358 -11.68 9.40 -20.47
C TRP A 358 -11.86 7.91 -20.16
N ASN A 359 -12.87 7.25 -20.72
CA ASN A 359 -13.09 5.82 -20.54
C ASN A 359 -11.86 4.96 -20.91
N THR A 360 -11.10 5.35 -21.94
CA THR A 360 -9.88 4.67 -22.39
C THR A 360 -8.81 4.65 -21.30
N LEU A 361 -8.67 5.73 -20.52
CA LEU A 361 -7.71 5.79 -19.41
C LEU A 361 -8.04 4.76 -18.33
N PHE A 362 -9.32 4.48 -18.09
CA PHE A 362 -9.81 3.61 -17.02
C PHE A 362 -10.11 2.18 -17.46
N GLU A 363 -9.68 1.78 -18.67
CA GLU A 363 -9.81 0.41 -19.14
C GLU A 363 -9.05 -0.58 -18.24
N ARG A 364 -9.68 -1.73 -18.00
CA ARG A 364 -9.10 -2.81 -17.18
C ARG A 364 -7.82 -3.33 -17.84
N TYR A 365 -6.78 -3.50 -17.05
CA TYR A 365 -5.56 -4.14 -17.51
C TYR A 365 -5.79 -5.63 -17.77
N LEU A 366 -5.46 -6.09 -18.98
CA LEU A 366 -5.64 -7.47 -19.43
C LEU A 366 -4.50 -8.35 -18.91
N PHE A 367 -4.41 -8.51 -17.60
CA PHE A 367 -3.32 -9.22 -16.92
C PHE A 367 -3.09 -10.63 -17.45
N PHE A 368 -4.15 -11.41 -17.67
CA PHE A 368 -4.10 -12.78 -18.18
C PHE A 368 -3.77 -12.90 -19.68
N GLU A 369 -3.63 -11.77 -20.38
CA GLU A 369 -3.20 -11.70 -21.78
C GLU A 369 -1.77 -11.12 -21.91
N ALA A 370 -1.31 -10.38 -20.90
CA ALA A 370 -0.03 -9.68 -20.92
C ALA A 370 1.19 -10.62 -20.88
N TYR A 371 1.13 -11.72 -20.10
CA TYR A 371 2.29 -12.58 -19.82
C TYR A 371 2.20 -13.93 -20.51
N LYS A 372 3.33 -14.50 -20.94
CA LYS A 372 3.34 -15.86 -21.54
C LYS A 372 3.27 -16.95 -20.47
N ASN A 373 3.80 -16.66 -19.29
CA ASN A 373 3.96 -17.56 -18.16
C ASN A 373 3.41 -16.88 -16.90
N TYR A 374 2.78 -17.68 -16.05
CA TYR A 374 2.22 -17.26 -14.79
C TYR A 374 2.65 -18.22 -13.68
N LEU A 375 2.72 -17.72 -12.45
CA LEU A 375 2.63 -18.55 -11.25
C LEU A 375 1.21 -18.45 -10.70
N GLN A 376 0.63 -19.59 -10.37
CA GLN A 376 -0.62 -19.70 -9.63
C GLN A 376 -0.27 -20.14 -8.21
N VAL A 377 -0.70 -19.36 -7.23
CA VAL A 377 -0.53 -19.63 -5.80
C VAL A 377 -1.90 -19.98 -5.25
N ASP A 378 -2.17 -21.26 -5.06
CA ASP A 378 -3.41 -21.77 -4.48
C ASP A 378 -3.25 -21.90 -2.97
N ILE A 379 -4.22 -21.37 -2.24
CA ILE A 379 -4.32 -21.41 -0.79
C ILE A 379 -5.57 -22.21 -0.46
N VAL A 380 -5.44 -23.24 0.37
CA VAL A 380 -6.54 -24.12 0.75
C VAL A 380 -6.64 -24.23 2.26
N SER A 381 -7.85 -24.46 2.75
CA SER A 381 -8.14 -24.77 4.16
C SER A 381 -9.28 -25.79 4.25
N ALA A 382 -9.41 -26.45 5.40
CA ALA A 382 -10.53 -27.36 5.67
C ALA A 382 -11.84 -26.59 5.90
N ASP A 383 -11.77 -25.43 6.55
CA ASP A 383 -12.91 -24.56 6.89
C ASP A 383 -12.69 -23.11 6.43
N ALA A 384 -13.80 -22.36 6.38
CA ALA A 384 -13.82 -21.01 5.81
C ALA A 384 -13.18 -19.96 6.73
N ASP A 385 -13.29 -20.12 8.05
CA ASP A 385 -12.73 -19.18 9.03
C ASP A 385 -11.20 -19.29 9.06
N ASP A 386 -10.69 -20.51 9.06
CA ASP A 386 -9.26 -20.80 8.95
C ASP A 386 -8.72 -20.37 7.58
N LEU A 387 -9.51 -20.51 6.50
CA LEU A 387 -9.11 -19.97 5.19
C LEU A 387 -8.90 -18.46 5.25
N LEU A 388 -9.78 -17.72 5.94
CA LEU A 388 -9.70 -16.27 6.02
C LEU A 388 -8.39 -15.82 6.69
N ALA A 389 -8.06 -16.40 7.84
CA ALA A 389 -6.81 -16.12 8.56
C ALA A 389 -5.58 -16.57 7.75
N TRP A 390 -5.63 -17.79 7.18
CA TRP A 390 -4.54 -18.36 6.38
C TRP A 390 -4.25 -17.59 5.09
N LYS A 391 -5.31 -17.15 4.41
CA LYS A 391 -5.24 -16.25 3.26
C LYS A 391 -4.56 -14.95 3.66
N GLY A 392 -5.00 -14.29 4.74
CA GLY A 392 -4.42 -13.02 5.19
C GLY A 392 -2.92 -13.15 5.49
N TRP A 393 -2.52 -14.24 6.18
CA TRP A 393 -1.11 -14.55 6.44
C TRP A 393 -0.31 -14.73 5.14
N THR A 394 -0.82 -15.50 4.19
CA THR A 394 -0.14 -15.80 2.93
C THR A 394 -0.06 -14.57 2.02
N GLU A 395 -1.17 -13.84 1.86
CA GLU A 395 -1.26 -12.61 1.07
C GLU A 395 -0.23 -11.58 1.55
N SER A 396 -0.10 -11.42 2.88
CA SER A 396 0.88 -10.51 3.49
C SER A 396 2.34 -10.81 3.12
N ARG A 397 2.62 -12.03 2.63
CA ARG A 397 3.95 -12.55 2.31
C ARG A 397 4.16 -12.84 0.84
N LEU A 398 3.16 -12.70 -0.03
CA LEU A 398 3.33 -12.88 -1.48
C LEU A 398 4.44 -12.00 -2.06
N ARG A 399 4.66 -10.83 -1.47
CA ARG A 399 5.79 -9.94 -1.81
C ARG A 399 7.15 -10.62 -1.59
N LEU A 400 7.30 -11.46 -0.56
CA LEU A 400 8.54 -12.19 -0.31
C LEU A 400 8.86 -13.14 -1.45
N LEU A 401 7.85 -13.80 -2.03
CA LEU A 401 8.05 -14.64 -3.23
C LEU A 401 8.59 -13.82 -4.41
N THR A 402 8.07 -12.62 -4.66
CA THR A 402 8.62 -11.67 -5.66
C THR A 402 10.10 -11.41 -5.39
N LEU A 403 10.47 -11.07 -4.15
CA LEU A 403 11.85 -10.75 -3.77
C LEU A 403 12.79 -11.95 -3.88
N LYS A 404 12.35 -13.15 -3.48
CA LYS A 404 13.15 -14.38 -3.60
C LYS A 404 13.39 -14.74 -5.06
N ILE A 405 12.38 -14.60 -5.93
CA ILE A 405 12.57 -14.81 -7.38
C ILE A 405 13.55 -13.80 -7.97
N GLU A 406 13.44 -12.52 -7.60
CA GLU A 406 14.40 -11.50 -8.03
C GLU A 406 15.83 -11.83 -7.58
N ARG A 407 16.00 -12.23 -6.32
CA ARG A 407 17.29 -12.64 -5.74
C ARG A 407 17.89 -13.83 -6.47
N ASP A 408 17.13 -14.92 -6.60
CA ASP A 408 17.65 -16.21 -7.11
C ASP A 408 17.84 -16.22 -8.63
N THR A 409 17.20 -15.29 -9.33
CA THR A 409 17.39 -15.11 -10.78
C THR A 409 18.28 -13.92 -11.12
N ASN A 410 18.96 -13.31 -10.15
CA ASN A 410 19.76 -12.10 -10.30
C ASN A 410 19.02 -10.96 -11.05
N GLY A 411 17.72 -10.84 -10.82
CA GLY A 411 16.84 -9.87 -11.46
C GLY A 411 16.56 -10.12 -12.95
N MET A 412 16.93 -11.29 -13.48
CA MET A 412 16.69 -11.65 -14.89
C MET A 412 15.23 -12.06 -15.13
N LEU A 413 14.57 -12.66 -14.13
CA LEU A 413 13.14 -12.97 -14.15
C LEU A 413 12.40 -11.93 -13.30
N GLN A 414 11.47 -11.22 -13.92
CA GLN A 414 10.67 -10.19 -13.28
C GLN A 414 9.24 -10.68 -13.05
N CYS A 415 8.69 -10.36 -11.89
CA CYS A 415 7.37 -10.80 -11.47
C CYS A 415 6.37 -9.63 -11.42
N HIS A 416 5.18 -9.84 -11.93
CA HIS A 416 4.03 -8.95 -11.75
C HIS A 416 3.01 -9.65 -10.84
N PRO A 417 3.06 -9.48 -9.51
CA PRO A 417 2.04 -10.02 -8.62
C PRO A 417 0.70 -9.36 -8.91
N TYR A 418 -0.37 -10.12 -9.16
CA TYR A 418 -1.69 -9.53 -9.37
C TYR A 418 -2.41 -9.38 -8.03
N PRO A 419 -2.89 -8.17 -7.67
CA PRO A 419 -3.46 -7.95 -6.34
C PRO A 419 -4.76 -8.70 -6.04
N ASN A 420 -5.48 -9.15 -7.05
CA ASN A 420 -6.82 -9.70 -6.87
C ASN A 420 -6.78 -11.21 -6.63
N GLU A 421 -7.60 -11.66 -5.69
CA GLU A 421 -7.89 -13.07 -5.49
C GLU A 421 -8.90 -13.62 -6.50
N TYR A 422 -8.83 -14.93 -6.71
CA TYR A 422 -9.76 -15.67 -7.54
C TYR A 422 -10.22 -16.93 -6.81
N VAL A 423 -11.50 -17.26 -6.95
CA VAL A 423 -12.09 -18.47 -6.36
C VAL A 423 -12.72 -19.29 -7.47
N ASP A 424 -12.35 -20.57 -7.54
CA ASP A 424 -12.95 -21.54 -8.44
C ASP A 424 -14.25 -22.07 -7.84
N LYS A 425 -15.39 -21.51 -8.27
CA LYS A 425 -16.72 -21.91 -7.79
C LYS A 425 -17.07 -23.39 -8.07
N SER A 426 -16.29 -24.10 -8.88
CA SER A 426 -16.49 -25.53 -9.11
C SER A 426 -15.93 -26.42 -8.00
N LYS A 427 -15.01 -25.92 -7.18
CA LYS A 427 -14.42 -26.67 -6.06
C LYS A 427 -15.32 -26.54 -4.83
N LEU A 428 -15.57 -27.67 -4.17
CA LEU A 428 -16.45 -27.78 -3.00
C LEU A 428 -15.74 -27.51 -1.66
N PHE A 429 -14.45 -27.19 -1.68
CA PHE A 429 -13.67 -26.90 -0.48
C PHE A 429 -13.22 -25.43 -0.47
N PRO A 430 -13.07 -24.83 0.73
CA PRO A 430 -12.56 -23.47 0.88
C PRO A 430 -11.17 -23.32 0.26
N HIS A 431 -11.05 -22.46 -0.75
CA HIS A 431 -9.78 -22.12 -1.36
C HIS A 431 -9.82 -20.75 -2.03
N CYS A 432 -8.65 -20.18 -2.27
CA CYS A 432 -8.47 -19.04 -3.16
C CYS A 432 -7.14 -19.16 -3.92
N SER A 433 -7.04 -18.43 -5.02
CA SER A 433 -5.89 -18.44 -5.91
C SER A 433 -5.40 -17.02 -6.18
N PHE A 434 -4.09 -16.81 -6.06
CA PHE A 434 -3.41 -15.60 -6.51
C PHE A 434 -2.56 -15.91 -7.75
N PHE A 435 -2.31 -14.89 -8.58
CA PHE A 435 -1.53 -15.06 -9.81
C PHE A 435 -0.38 -14.06 -9.89
N MET A 436 0.74 -14.50 -10.45
CA MET A 436 1.89 -13.63 -10.75
C MET A 436 2.32 -13.81 -12.21
N GLY A 437 2.38 -12.71 -12.96
CA GLY A 437 2.87 -12.71 -14.34
C GLY A 437 4.39 -12.80 -14.35
N LEU A 438 4.96 -13.65 -15.20
CA LEU A 438 6.40 -13.83 -15.33
C LEU A 438 6.89 -13.31 -16.68
N GLN A 439 7.94 -12.48 -16.65
CA GLN A 439 8.63 -12.03 -17.86
C GLN A 439 10.14 -11.95 -17.65
N ARG A 440 10.89 -12.15 -18.74
CA ARG A 440 12.34 -11.90 -18.76
C ARG A 440 12.56 -10.39 -18.84
N LYS A 441 13.60 -9.91 -18.15
CA LYS A 441 14.04 -8.51 -18.27
C LYS A 441 14.44 -8.21 -19.72
N GLU A 442 13.96 -7.10 -20.26
CA GLU A 442 14.28 -6.64 -21.61
C GLU A 442 15.78 -6.32 -21.77
N GLY A 443 16.33 -6.56 -22.96
CA GLY A 443 17.75 -6.31 -23.26
C GLY A 443 18.72 -7.41 -22.80
N VAL A 444 18.26 -8.46 -22.13
CA VAL A 444 19.08 -9.63 -21.83
C VAL A 444 18.99 -10.60 -23.01
N ASN A 445 20.04 -10.65 -23.84
CA ASN A 445 20.25 -11.66 -24.89
C ASN A 445 20.51 -13.05 -24.27
N GLY A 446 19.59 -13.55 -23.46
CA GLY A 446 19.54 -14.97 -23.12
C GLY A 446 19.21 -15.74 -24.40
N GLN A 447 19.88 -16.86 -24.63
CA GLN A 447 19.47 -17.80 -25.67
C GLN A 447 17.98 -18.09 -25.49
N GLU A 448 17.16 -17.81 -26.52
CA GLU A 448 15.74 -18.15 -26.53
C GLU A 448 15.58 -19.64 -26.19
N GLY A 449 15.26 -19.96 -24.93
CA GLY A 449 15.20 -21.36 -24.45
C GLY A 449 15.81 -21.62 -23.07
N GLN A 450 16.58 -20.71 -22.48
CA GLN A 450 17.02 -20.87 -21.10
C GLN A 450 15.79 -21.04 -20.18
N GLN A 451 15.81 -22.00 -19.27
CA GLN A 451 14.77 -22.18 -18.26
C GLN A 451 15.30 -21.64 -16.93
N PHE A 452 14.46 -20.92 -16.19
CA PHE A 452 14.76 -20.60 -14.79
C PHE A 452 14.19 -21.72 -13.93
N ASP A 453 15.05 -22.38 -13.17
CA ASP A 453 14.60 -23.30 -12.14
C ASP A 453 14.37 -22.52 -10.85
N ILE A 454 13.09 -22.30 -10.52
CA ILE A 454 12.66 -21.58 -9.31
C ILE A 454 12.05 -22.53 -8.27
N ARG A 455 12.22 -23.85 -8.42
CA ARG A 455 11.65 -24.83 -7.48
C ARG A 455 12.20 -24.63 -6.07
N GLY A 456 13.51 -24.45 -5.94
CA GLY A 456 14.15 -24.16 -4.65
C GLY A 456 13.62 -22.87 -4.00
N THR A 457 13.46 -21.80 -4.79
CA THR A 457 12.87 -20.53 -4.36
C THR A 457 11.44 -20.71 -3.83
N VAL A 458 10.64 -21.50 -4.53
CA VAL A 458 9.26 -21.81 -4.15
C VAL A 458 9.21 -22.66 -2.88
N ASP A 459 10.08 -23.65 -2.75
CA ASP A 459 10.15 -24.48 -1.54
C ASP A 459 10.59 -23.66 -0.32
N GLU A 460 11.56 -22.76 -0.47
CA GLU A 460 11.98 -21.84 0.59
C GLU A 460 10.84 -20.90 1.00
N PHE A 461 10.06 -20.38 0.04
CA PHE A 461 8.88 -19.58 0.34
C PHE A 461 7.82 -20.39 1.08
N ARG A 462 7.51 -21.61 0.62
CA ARG A 462 6.53 -22.49 1.26
C ARG A 462 6.92 -22.80 2.71
N GLN A 463 8.19 -23.13 2.96
CA GLN A 463 8.68 -23.40 4.32
C GLN A 463 8.49 -22.19 5.25
N GLU A 464 8.77 -20.98 4.78
CA GLU A 464 8.57 -19.75 5.55
C GLU A 464 7.08 -19.49 5.85
N ILE A 465 6.20 -19.73 4.88
CA ILE A 465 4.75 -19.63 5.07
C ILE A 465 4.23 -20.66 6.08
N SER A 466 4.77 -21.87 6.07
CA SER A 466 4.44 -22.95 7.02
C SER A 466 4.85 -22.67 8.47
N MET A 467 5.64 -21.63 8.75
CA MET A 467 5.97 -21.21 10.13
C MET A 467 4.85 -20.42 10.82
N TYR A 468 3.64 -20.42 10.27
CA TYR A 468 2.49 -19.76 10.87
C TYR A 468 2.13 -20.37 12.23
N MET A 469 2.12 -19.55 13.27
CA MET A 469 1.94 -20.04 14.66
C MET A 469 0.58 -20.71 14.89
N TYR A 470 -0.45 -20.30 14.12
CA TYR A 470 -1.81 -20.85 14.20
C TYR A 470 -2.11 -21.86 13.08
N TRP A 471 -1.08 -22.45 12.48
CA TRP A 471 -1.26 -23.45 11.43
C TRP A 471 -2.05 -24.66 11.95
N LYS A 472 -2.99 -25.14 11.12
CA LYS A 472 -3.84 -26.29 11.41
C LYS A 472 -3.81 -27.31 10.26
N PRO A 473 -4.04 -28.61 10.55
CA PRO A 473 -4.19 -29.61 9.51
C PRO A 473 -5.27 -29.22 8.48
N GLY A 474 -4.91 -29.18 7.20
CA GLY A 474 -5.79 -28.75 6.11
C GLY A 474 -5.41 -27.39 5.51
N MET A 475 -4.65 -26.55 6.24
CA MET A 475 -4.03 -25.36 5.69
C MET A 475 -2.83 -25.72 4.83
N ASP A 476 -2.91 -25.49 3.53
CA ASP A 476 -1.81 -25.78 2.59
C ASP A 476 -1.68 -24.68 1.53
N ILE A 477 -0.52 -24.63 0.89
CA ILE A 477 -0.18 -23.70 -0.18
C ILE A 477 0.52 -24.41 -1.33
N TYR A 478 -0.02 -24.23 -2.54
CA TYR A 478 0.55 -24.79 -3.76
C TYR A 478 0.95 -23.67 -4.71
N VAL A 479 2.21 -23.68 -5.15
CA VAL A 479 2.70 -22.74 -6.16
C VAL A 479 3.01 -23.52 -7.44
N SER A 480 2.28 -23.24 -8.51
CA SER A 480 2.37 -23.95 -9.77
C SER A 480 2.67 -23.02 -10.94
N HIS A 481 3.48 -23.49 -11.90
CA HIS A 481 3.72 -22.77 -13.15
C HIS A 481 2.62 -23.07 -14.16
N VAL A 482 2.01 -22.02 -14.71
CA VAL A 482 0.93 -22.12 -15.69
C VAL A 482 1.28 -21.30 -16.92
N ARG A 483 1.22 -21.90 -18.11
CA ARG A 483 1.35 -21.15 -19.37
C ARG A 483 0.04 -20.43 -19.66
N ARG A 484 0.07 -19.29 -20.35
CA ARG A 484 -1.14 -18.53 -20.74
C ARG A 484 -2.25 -19.40 -21.32
N ARG A 485 -1.90 -20.34 -22.21
CA ARG A 485 -2.84 -21.28 -22.85
C ARG A 485 -3.51 -22.28 -21.89
N GLN A 486 -2.92 -22.50 -20.73
CA GLN A 486 -3.36 -23.42 -19.68
C GLN A 486 -4.02 -22.68 -18.51
N LEU A 487 -4.18 -21.34 -18.58
CA LEU A 487 -4.84 -20.58 -17.53
C LEU A 487 -6.26 -21.12 -17.27
N PRO A 488 -6.65 -21.34 -16.00
CA PRO A 488 -7.97 -21.86 -15.66
C PRO A 488 -9.10 -21.00 -16.22
N ALA A 489 -10.26 -21.60 -16.50
CA ALA A 489 -11.41 -20.87 -17.05
C ALA A 489 -11.97 -19.83 -16.06
N PHE A 490 -11.92 -20.11 -14.75
CA PHE A 490 -12.49 -19.26 -13.70
C PHE A 490 -11.83 -17.87 -13.61
N VAL A 491 -10.64 -17.67 -14.18
CA VAL A 491 -9.98 -16.35 -14.18
C VAL A 491 -10.53 -15.39 -15.24
N PHE A 492 -11.42 -15.88 -16.12
CA PHE A 492 -12.08 -15.11 -17.18
C PHE A 492 -13.59 -14.98 -16.84
N PRO A 493 -14.03 -13.89 -16.18
CA PRO A 493 -15.41 -13.73 -15.73
C PRO A 493 -16.45 -13.78 -16.85
N ASP A 494 -16.09 -13.27 -18.03
CA ASP A 494 -16.96 -13.23 -19.20
C ASP A 494 -16.90 -14.52 -20.03
N GLY A 495 -16.16 -15.54 -19.59
CA GLY A 495 -16.03 -16.83 -20.29
C GLY A 495 -15.21 -16.80 -21.59
N TYR A 496 -14.82 -15.63 -22.09
CA TYR A 496 -14.07 -15.47 -23.32
C TYR A 496 -12.58 -15.20 -23.05
N ARG A 497 -11.73 -16.15 -23.44
CA ARG A 497 -10.36 -15.80 -23.86
C ARG A 497 -10.49 -15.00 -25.15
N ARG A 498 -10.04 -13.73 -25.20
CA ARG A 498 -10.07 -12.98 -26.47
C ARG A 498 -9.40 -13.82 -27.56
N PRO A 499 -10.10 -14.12 -28.66
CA PRO A 499 -9.47 -14.78 -29.80
C PRO A 499 -8.32 -13.91 -30.27
N ARG A 500 -7.22 -14.56 -30.65
CA ARG A 500 -6.08 -13.91 -31.31
C ARG A 500 -6.64 -13.00 -32.42
N THR A 501 -6.37 -11.69 -32.37
CA THR A 501 -6.31 -10.94 -33.63
C THR A 501 -5.23 -11.63 -34.43
N SER A 502 -5.63 -12.37 -35.47
CA SER A 502 -4.69 -12.86 -36.45
C SER A 502 -3.88 -11.64 -36.87
N ARG A 503 -2.57 -11.69 -36.67
CA ARG A 503 -1.69 -10.81 -37.43
C ARG A 503 -1.95 -11.19 -38.87
N HIS A 504 -2.82 -10.44 -39.55
CA HIS A 504 -2.83 -10.43 -40.99
C HIS A 504 -1.41 -10.02 -41.40
N PRO A 505 -0.70 -10.84 -42.19
CA PRO A 505 0.57 -10.43 -42.77
C PRO A 505 0.21 -9.47 -43.90
N ASN A 506 -0.15 -8.23 -43.56
CA ASN A 506 -0.19 -7.06 -44.44
C ASN A 506 -0.66 -5.85 -43.63
N GLN A 507 0.27 -5.25 -42.89
CA GLN A 507 0.37 -3.80 -42.67
C GLN A 507 1.72 -3.53 -42.01
N LEU A 508 2.73 -3.33 -42.87
CA LEU A 508 3.93 -2.57 -42.55
C LEU A 508 3.53 -1.10 -42.49
N THR A 509 3.17 -0.60 -41.31
CA THR A 509 3.24 0.82 -40.96
C THR A 509 3.10 0.95 -39.44
N GLU A 510 3.91 1.85 -38.87
CA GLU A 510 3.92 2.28 -37.46
C GLU A 510 4.74 1.43 -36.48
N LYS A 511 6.06 1.41 -36.74
CA LYS A 511 7.03 1.70 -35.67
C LYS A 511 7.11 3.21 -35.50
N ALA A 512 6.72 3.72 -34.34
CA ALA A 512 7.08 5.08 -33.91
C ALA A 512 7.15 5.10 -32.38
N CYS A 513 8.31 4.78 -31.83
CA CYS A 513 8.93 5.54 -30.74
C CYS A 513 10.28 4.89 -30.42
N GLU A 514 11.31 5.20 -31.21
CA GLU A 514 12.70 5.15 -30.72
C GLU A 514 13.62 5.94 -31.65
N ASP A 515 14.33 6.87 -31.01
CA ASP A 515 15.61 7.47 -31.36
C ASP A 515 15.67 8.62 -32.39
N VAL A 516 15.57 9.84 -31.87
CA VAL A 516 16.20 11.03 -32.47
C VAL A 516 17.55 11.22 -31.79
N THR A 517 18.60 10.60 -32.34
CA THR A 517 19.93 11.22 -32.32
C THR A 517 20.85 10.72 -33.44
N ARG A 518 21.45 11.71 -34.13
CA ARG A 518 22.65 11.65 -34.98
C ARG A 518 22.53 11.20 -36.45
N SER A 519 22.51 12.24 -37.27
CA SER A 519 23.07 12.36 -38.62
C SER A 519 24.48 11.77 -38.80
N GLN A 520 24.72 11.06 -39.91
CA GLN A 520 25.60 11.49 -41.02
C GLN A 520 25.82 10.39 -42.10
N SER A 521 25.61 10.80 -43.35
CA SER A 521 26.29 10.42 -44.61
C SER A 521 26.60 8.95 -44.96
N GLY A 522 26.22 8.55 -46.18
CA GLY A 522 26.92 7.48 -46.90
C GLY A 522 26.11 6.76 -47.98
N SER A 523 26.10 7.30 -49.19
CA SER A 523 25.64 6.65 -50.43
C SER A 523 26.41 5.34 -50.71
N ALA A 524 25.72 4.26 -51.11
CA ALA A 524 25.96 3.53 -52.36
C ALA A 524 25.20 2.19 -52.46
N GLU A 525 24.50 2.06 -53.59
CA GLU A 525 24.41 0.88 -54.46
C GLU A 525 23.64 -0.41 -54.08
N ARG A 526 22.66 -0.66 -54.95
CA ARG A 526 21.88 -1.88 -55.18
C ARG A 526 22.77 -3.07 -55.54
N ARG A 527 22.43 -4.27 -55.04
CA ARG A 527 22.55 -5.51 -55.85
C ARG A 527 21.56 -6.59 -55.40
N ILE A 528 20.75 -7.01 -56.37
CA ILE A 528 19.78 -8.12 -56.33
C ILE A 528 20.50 -9.40 -56.79
N LYS A 529 20.31 -10.52 -56.07
CA LYS A 529 20.35 -11.92 -56.59
C LYS A 529 19.84 -12.86 -55.50
N ARG A 530 18.59 -13.33 -55.60
CA ARG A 530 18.12 -14.62 -56.17
C ARG A 530 18.52 -15.87 -55.37
N LYS A 531 17.48 -16.41 -54.72
CA LYS A 531 17.16 -17.80 -54.38
C LYS A 531 17.83 -18.87 -55.26
N HIS A 532 18.27 -19.95 -54.62
CA HIS A 532 18.09 -21.32 -55.11
C HIS A 532 17.87 -22.24 -53.89
N ASP A 533 16.70 -22.88 -53.87
CA ASP A 533 16.36 -24.02 -53.02
C ASP A 533 16.98 -25.28 -53.66
N ASP A 534 17.42 -26.28 -52.89
CA ASP A 534 17.33 -27.68 -53.29
C ASP A 534 17.45 -28.60 -52.07
N GLU A 535 16.46 -29.48 -51.96
CA GLU A 535 16.31 -30.59 -51.02
C GLU A 535 17.05 -31.84 -51.51
N ALA A 536 17.62 -32.63 -50.58
CA ALA A 536 17.78 -34.08 -50.66
C ALA A 536 18.23 -34.57 -49.26
N VAL A 537 17.36 -35.15 -48.42
CA VAL A 537 16.99 -36.58 -48.32
C VAL A 537 18.15 -37.51 -47.92
N ASP A 538 18.11 -37.85 -46.62
CA ASP A 538 18.22 -39.19 -45.99
C ASP A 538 19.45 -40.09 -46.26
N GLU A 539 20.19 -40.44 -45.20
CA GLU A 539 20.18 -41.81 -44.67
C GLU A 539 21.03 -41.97 -43.39
N LYS A 540 20.51 -42.84 -42.52
CA LYS A 540 21.06 -43.32 -41.23
C LYS A 540 22.34 -44.13 -41.41
N LEU A 541 23.24 -44.13 -40.40
CA LEU A 541 23.60 -45.35 -39.67
C LEU A 541 24.46 -45.08 -38.40
N SER A 542 23.97 -45.62 -37.29
CA SER A 542 24.64 -46.21 -36.10
C SER A 542 26.10 -45.89 -35.70
N LYS A 543 26.21 -45.45 -34.42
CA LYS A 543 27.26 -45.68 -33.38
C LYS A 543 27.96 -47.08 -33.46
N PRO A 544 29.09 -47.39 -32.76
CA PRO A 544 29.55 -46.82 -31.46
C PRO A 544 31.07 -46.75 -31.15
N ARG A 545 31.41 -46.18 -29.97
CA ARG A 545 32.59 -46.47 -29.08
C ARG A 545 33.98 -46.05 -29.63
N ASP A 546 34.95 -45.54 -28.89
CA ASP A 546 35.37 -45.71 -27.50
C ASP A 546 36.13 -44.47 -26.96
N CYS A 547 36.25 -44.44 -25.64
CA CYS A 547 37.02 -43.50 -24.84
C CYS A 547 38.41 -44.09 -24.55
N SER A 548 39.50 -43.33 -24.69
CA SER A 548 40.72 -43.49 -23.89
C SER A 548 41.74 -42.37 -24.12
N THR A 549 41.95 -41.56 -23.07
CA THR A 549 43.23 -41.13 -22.47
C THR A 549 44.47 -40.92 -23.35
N SER A 550 45.10 -39.74 -23.22
CA SER A 550 46.49 -39.65 -22.71
C SER A 550 46.94 -38.21 -22.47
N ASN A 551 47.60 -38.05 -21.32
CA ASN A 551 48.36 -36.90 -20.83
C ASN A 551 49.54 -36.52 -21.74
N PHE A 552 50.02 -35.28 -21.59
CA PHE A 552 51.42 -34.79 -21.47
C PHE A 552 51.34 -33.27 -21.76
N GLY A 553 51.70 -32.32 -20.89
CA GLY A 553 52.89 -32.22 -20.04
C GLY A 553 53.94 -31.38 -20.75
N GLY A 554 54.19 -30.13 -20.33
CA GLY A 554 55.26 -29.30 -20.92
C GLY A 554 55.24 -27.81 -20.58
N THR A 555 55.91 -27.46 -19.49
CA THR A 555 56.30 -26.13 -18.99
C THR A 555 57.32 -25.39 -19.86
N SER A 556 57.30 -24.05 -19.84
CA SER A 556 58.53 -23.23 -19.81
C SER A 556 58.30 -21.83 -19.24
N HIS A 557 58.98 -21.55 -18.13
CA HIS A 557 59.21 -20.25 -17.50
C HIS A 557 60.18 -19.37 -18.32
N ILE A 558 60.01 -18.03 -18.27
CA ILE A 558 61.11 -17.06 -18.14
C ILE A 558 60.67 -15.95 -17.18
N SER A 559 61.58 -15.63 -16.25
CA SER A 559 61.46 -14.75 -15.09
C SER A 559 62.12 -13.38 -15.31
N ILE A 560 61.84 -12.42 -14.40
CA ILE A 560 62.72 -11.44 -13.71
C ILE A 560 61.75 -10.36 -13.15
N GLY A 561 61.53 -10.20 -11.84
CA GLY A 561 62.43 -9.66 -10.79
C GLY A 561 62.18 -8.14 -10.67
N GLN A 562 61.85 -7.49 -9.55
CA GLN A 562 62.24 -7.58 -8.13
C GLN A 562 61.15 -6.91 -7.25
N GLU A 563 60.74 -7.51 -6.12
CA GLU A 563 61.12 -7.22 -4.70
C GLU A 563 60.77 -5.81 -4.19
N ALA A 564 60.38 -5.56 -2.93
CA ALA A 564 59.88 -6.29 -1.78
C ALA A 564 59.82 -5.23 -0.64
N LYS A 565 58.79 -5.23 0.21
CA LYS A 565 58.98 -5.41 1.66
C LYS A 565 57.67 -5.43 2.43
N LEU A 566 57.64 -6.48 3.24
CA LEU A 566 56.70 -6.90 4.25
C LEU A 566 57.10 -6.25 5.59
N GLU A 567 56.13 -5.80 6.39
CA GLU A 567 56.24 -5.92 7.84
C GLU A 567 54.95 -6.53 8.39
N HIS A 568 55.15 -7.53 9.24
CA HIS A 568 54.16 -8.38 9.88
C HIS A 568 54.53 -8.42 11.36
N LEU A 569 53.58 -8.14 12.26
CA LEU A 569 53.56 -8.63 13.64
C LEU A 569 52.08 -8.68 14.07
N ARG A 570 51.49 -9.87 14.11
CA ARG A 570 51.41 -10.81 15.26
C ARG A 570 50.31 -10.39 16.25
N THR A 571 49.13 -10.99 16.11
CA THR A 571 48.61 -12.20 16.79
C THR A 571 47.89 -11.87 18.09
N GLY A 572 46.60 -12.21 18.10
CA GLY A 572 45.76 -12.38 19.28
C GLY A 572 44.55 -13.19 18.84
N ASP A 573 44.69 -14.52 18.85
CA ASP A 573 43.55 -15.43 18.88
C ASP A 573 42.76 -15.22 20.18
N VAL A 574 41.44 -15.45 20.14
CA VAL A 574 40.65 -16.26 21.09
C VAL A 574 39.13 -16.07 20.83
N ASP A 575 38.51 -17.20 20.53
CA ASP A 575 37.15 -17.68 20.80
C ASP A 575 35.89 -17.07 20.14
N SER A 576 35.48 -17.78 19.10
CA SER A 576 34.12 -18.28 18.88
C SER A 576 33.57 -19.05 20.10
N ASN A 577 32.52 -18.52 20.75
CA ASN A 577 31.37 -19.23 21.34
C ASN A 577 30.57 -18.28 22.25
N SER A 578 29.34 -17.94 21.86
CA SER A 578 28.17 -17.86 22.77
C SER A 578 26.91 -17.43 22.00
N VAL A 579 26.38 -18.38 21.25
CA VAL A 579 24.91 -18.61 21.21
C VAL A 579 24.57 -19.27 22.57
N ASP A 580 23.35 -19.08 23.08
CA ASP A 580 22.84 -19.43 24.41
C ASP A 580 23.12 -18.45 25.54
N ARG A 581 22.24 -17.45 25.72
CA ARG A 581 21.76 -16.96 27.02
C ARG A 581 20.42 -16.25 26.90
N LEU A 582 19.33 -16.98 26.63
CA LEU A 582 17.96 -16.53 26.95
C LEU A 582 17.05 -17.76 27.14
N LEU A 583 17.44 -18.66 28.03
CA LEU A 583 16.57 -19.71 28.59
C LEU A 583 17.01 -19.96 30.04
N ASP A 584 16.64 -19.09 30.96
CA ASP A 584 16.38 -19.50 32.35
C ASP A 584 15.65 -18.39 33.12
N ARG A 585 14.32 -18.42 33.11
CA ARG A 585 13.47 -17.84 34.15
C ARG A 585 12.03 -18.28 33.94
N ASP A 586 11.79 -19.57 34.15
CA ASP A 586 10.42 -20.07 34.27
C ASP A 586 10.39 -21.24 35.26
N LYS A 587 10.37 -20.92 36.56
CA LYS A 587 9.90 -21.81 37.64
C LYS A 587 9.43 -20.96 38.83
N ARG A 588 8.12 -20.74 38.92
CA ARG A 588 7.34 -20.81 40.17
C ARG A 588 5.85 -20.73 39.83
N TYR A 589 5.28 -21.89 39.54
CA TYR A 589 3.85 -22.17 39.72
C TYR A 589 3.67 -22.65 41.16
N GLU A 590 2.92 -21.90 41.97
CA GLU A 590 2.32 -22.41 43.19
C GLU A 590 0.83 -22.62 42.94
N GLU A 591 0.40 -23.84 43.24
CA GLU A 591 -0.97 -24.31 43.29
C GLU A 591 -1.76 -23.52 44.34
N ILE A 592 -2.95 -23.00 43.98
CA ILE A 592 -4.00 -22.77 44.97
C ILE A 592 -5.31 -23.37 44.46
N THR A 593 -5.71 -24.41 45.19
CA THR A 593 -6.94 -25.17 45.06
C THR A 593 -8.16 -24.36 45.52
N ILE A 594 -9.25 -24.60 44.79
CA ILE A 594 -10.65 -24.22 45.01
C ILE A 594 -11.10 -24.39 46.48
N GLN A 595 -11.73 -23.35 47.05
CA GLN A 595 -12.75 -23.51 48.07
C GLN A 595 -14.04 -22.81 47.64
N GLN A 596 -15.06 -23.63 47.41
CA GLN A 596 -16.45 -23.24 47.28
C GLN A 596 -16.98 -22.69 48.61
N ALA A 597 -17.57 -21.51 48.59
CA ALA A 597 -18.49 -21.05 49.63
C ALA A 597 -19.83 -20.70 48.97
N ARG A 598 -20.81 -21.54 49.24
CA ARG A 598 -22.24 -21.30 49.01
C ARG A 598 -22.71 -20.20 49.96
N THR A 599 -23.41 -19.21 49.44
CA THR A 599 -24.44 -18.49 50.20
C THR A 599 -25.60 -18.17 49.27
N ASP A 600 -26.72 -18.82 49.55
CA ASP A 600 -28.04 -18.55 49.03
C ASP A 600 -28.49 -17.14 49.44
N GLY A 601 -29.20 -16.47 48.54
CA GLY A 601 -29.84 -15.17 48.80
C GLY A 601 -30.86 -14.84 47.72
N GLN A 602 -32.07 -15.40 47.87
CA GLN A 602 -33.26 -15.04 47.10
C GLN A 602 -33.61 -13.56 47.27
N GLY A 603 -33.96 -12.88 46.18
CA GLY A 603 -34.57 -11.55 46.18
C GLY A 603 -35.16 -11.22 44.82
N SER A 604 -36.47 -11.33 44.71
CA SER A 604 -37.30 -11.05 43.52
C SER A 604 -37.82 -9.60 43.51
N LEU A 605 -38.31 -9.16 42.34
CA LEU A 605 -39.10 -7.95 42.03
C LEU A 605 -38.26 -6.66 41.85
N THR A 606 -38.48 -5.77 40.87
CA THR A 606 -39.71 -5.41 40.14
C THR A 606 -39.37 -4.55 38.92
N THR A 607 -40.19 -4.66 37.88
CA THR A 607 -40.31 -3.76 36.72
C THR A 607 -40.94 -2.39 37.06
N CYS A 608 -40.39 -1.30 36.49
CA CYS A 608 -41.02 -0.01 36.12
C CYS A 608 -39.87 0.84 35.51
N GLY A 609 -39.93 1.55 34.40
CA GLY A 609 -41.04 2.21 33.70
C GLY A 609 -40.64 3.68 33.48
N LEU A 610 -40.25 4.03 32.24
CA LEU A 610 -40.26 5.36 31.57
C LEU A 610 -39.61 6.57 32.28
N THR A 611 -38.69 7.27 31.58
CA THR A 611 -38.96 8.58 30.95
C THR A 611 -37.73 9.19 30.23
N SER A 612 -37.96 9.57 28.97
CA SER A 612 -37.41 10.71 28.20
C SER A 612 -36.45 11.66 28.93
N LEU A 613 -35.26 11.94 28.36
CA LEU A 613 -34.61 13.26 28.48
C LEU A 613 -33.73 13.62 27.26
N HIS A 614 -34.01 14.80 26.71
CA HIS A 614 -33.23 15.74 25.90
C HIS A 614 -31.91 15.33 25.23
N VAL A 615 -31.92 15.46 23.90
CA VAL A 615 -30.75 15.67 23.05
C VAL A 615 -30.52 17.17 22.90
N ASP A 616 -29.41 17.68 23.42
CA ASP A 616 -28.94 19.05 23.17
C ASP A 616 -27.65 19.03 22.34
N ASN A 617 -27.78 19.63 21.15
CA ASN A 617 -26.80 20.38 20.36
C ASN A 617 -25.33 19.91 20.26
N LEU A 618 -25.04 19.16 19.19
CA LEU A 618 -23.74 19.12 18.53
C LEU A 618 -23.55 20.39 17.66
N SER A 619 -22.46 21.11 17.89
CA SER A 619 -22.02 22.29 17.13
C SER A 619 -21.46 21.89 15.76
N ILE A 620 -22.33 21.87 14.75
CA ILE A 620 -21.94 21.79 13.34
C ILE A 620 -21.56 23.20 12.85
N VAL A 621 -20.31 23.36 12.42
CA VAL A 621 -19.87 24.52 11.63
C VAL A 621 -20.57 24.45 10.28
N ARG A 622 -21.63 25.26 10.11
CA ARG A 622 -22.33 25.44 8.84
C ARG A 622 -21.58 26.39 7.93
N ASN A 623 -21.45 25.96 6.67
CA ASN A 623 -21.17 26.78 5.50
C ASN A 623 -22.18 27.94 5.37
N VAL A 624 -21.66 29.14 5.10
CA VAL A 624 -22.36 30.28 4.49
C VAL A 624 -21.50 30.62 3.27
N GLY A 625 -21.98 30.76 2.04
CA GLY A 625 -23.31 31.00 1.51
C GLY A 625 -23.10 31.93 0.31
N SER A 626 -23.45 31.45 -0.87
CA SER A 626 -23.46 32.22 -2.13
C SER A 626 -24.42 33.40 -2.02
N GLN A 627 -24.04 34.57 -2.53
CA GLN A 627 -24.97 35.61 -2.94
C GLN A 627 -24.66 36.03 -4.37
N GLU A 628 -25.66 35.84 -5.24
CA GLU A 628 -25.80 36.52 -6.51
C GLU A 628 -26.02 38.02 -6.29
N GLN A 629 -25.25 38.83 -7.01
CA GLN A 629 -25.71 39.98 -7.79
C GLN A 629 -24.75 40.22 -8.95
#